data_AF-A7Y5Q5-F1
#
_entry.id   AF-A7Y5Q5-F1
#
_cell.length_a   1.000
_cell.length_b   1.000
_cell.length_c   1.000
_cell.angle_alpha   90.00
_cell.angle_beta   90.00
_cell.angle_gamma   90.00
#
_symmetry.space_group_name_H-M   'P 1'
#
loop_
_entity.id
_entity.type
_entity.pdbx_description
1 polymer ?
#
loop_
_entity_poly.entity_id
_entity_poly.type
_entity_poly.pdbx_seq_one_letter_code
_entity_poly.pdbx_strand_id
1 'polypeptide(L)'
;KETEELLDKREQSIESNEETYLARLEEQKNAALAAIESGKSENSLKFLCEKMDAEGLWRFIVERRKDVTALRAELPSALESAIDPARLVLQALEGFYDKGTGKTEKKDSGLGDQRRACSLLLESLLPLL
;
A
#
# COMPACT_ATOMS: atom_id res chain seq x y z
N LYS A 1 -53.51 6.05 26.84
CA LYS A 1 -53.79 6.82 25.61
C LYS A 1 -52.68 7.84 25.34
N GLU A 2 -52.66 9.02 25.97
CA GLU A 2 -51.64 10.05 25.68
C GLU A 2 -50.21 9.61 26.03
N THR A 3 -50.02 8.85 27.11
CA THR A 3 -48.71 8.29 27.48
C THR A 3 -48.22 7.18 26.55
N GLU A 4 -49.14 6.43 25.93
CA GLU A 4 -48.80 5.35 24.98
C GLU A 4 -48.38 5.95 23.64
N GLU A 5 -49.10 6.95 23.14
CA GLU A 5 -48.74 7.68 21.92
C GLU A 5 -47.36 8.36 22.02
N LEU A 6 -46.99 8.85 23.20
CA LEU A 6 -45.66 9.41 23.45
C LEU A 6 -44.56 8.35 23.44
N LEU A 7 -44.84 7.13 23.90
CA LEU A 7 -43.88 6.02 23.87
C LEU A 7 -43.69 5.53 22.44
N ASP A 8 -44.78 5.31 21.70
CA ASP A 8 -44.73 4.90 20.29
C ASP A 8 -43.93 5.90 19.44
N LYS A 9 -44.13 7.21 19.68
CA LYS A 9 -43.39 8.27 18.98
C LYS A 9 -41.90 8.26 19.29
N ARG A 10 -41.51 7.90 20.52
CA ARG A 10 -40.10 7.78 20.91
C ARG A 10 -39.48 6.52 20.32
N GLU A 11 -40.22 5.42 20.30
CA GLU A 11 -39.75 4.14 19.75
C GLU A 11 -39.50 4.26 18.24
N GLN A 12 -40.44 4.85 17.49
CA GLN A 12 -40.24 5.20 16.08
C GLN A 12 -39.04 6.13 15.86
N SER A 13 -38.83 7.09 16.78
CA SER A 13 -37.67 7.99 16.69
C SER A 13 -36.34 7.29 17.00
N ILE A 14 -36.34 6.25 17.83
CA ILE A 14 -35.15 5.45 18.14
C ILE A 14 -34.82 4.57 16.94
N GLU A 15 -35.81 3.86 16.41
CA GLU A 15 -35.67 2.98 15.26
C GLU A 15 -35.15 3.74 14.02
N SER A 16 -35.74 4.89 13.70
CA SER A 16 -35.26 5.75 12.61
C SER A 16 -33.82 6.25 12.81
N ASN A 17 -33.43 6.51 14.06
CA ASN A 17 -32.08 6.95 14.38
C ASN A 17 -31.08 5.79 14.23
N GLU A 18 -31.44 4.59 14.71
CA GLU A 18 -30.66 3.36 14.54
C GLU A 18 -30.42 3.04 13.06
N GLU A 19 -31.47 3.10 12.22
CA GLU A 19 -31.34 2.95 10.77
C GLU A 19 -30.35 3.96 10.17
N THR A 20 -30.43 5.22 10.61
CA THR A 20 -29.52 6.28 10.15
C THR A 20 -28.07 6.01 10.55
N TYR A 21 -27.83 5.52 11.77
CA TYR A 21 -26.48 5.15 12.21
C TYR A 21 -25.94 3.95 11.46
N LEU A 22 -26.75 2.92 11.25
CA LEU A 22 -26.36 1.74 10.48
C LEU A 22 -25.99 2.11 9.04
N ALA A 23 -26.80 2.94 8.38
CA ALA A 23 -26.53 3.41 7.03
C ALA A 23 -25.19 4.17 6.93
N ARG A 24 -24.90 5.06 7.89
CA ARG A 24 -23.61 5.79 7.94
C ARG A 24 -22.42 4.87 8.19
N LEU A 25 -22.57 3.86 9.03
CA LEU A 25 -21.52 2.87 9.29
C LEU A 25 -21.23 2.04 8.04
N GLU A 26 -22.28 1.61 7.33
CA GLU A 26 -22.13 0.89 6.06
C GLU A 26 -21.48 1.75 4.98
N GLU A 27 -21.89 3.02 4.86
CA GLU A 27 -21.29 3.98 3.95
C GLU A 27 -19.78 4.16 4.22
N GLN A 28 -19.40 4.40 5.49
CA GLN A 28 -17.98 4.54 5.84
C GLN A 28 -17.20 3.24 5.59
N LYS A 29 -17.77 2.07 5.92
CA LYS A 29 -17.14 0.78 5.65
C LYS A 29 -16.91 0.60 4.15
N ASN A 30 -17.91 0.88 3.32
CA ASN A 30 -17.83 0.73 1.87
C ASN A 30 -16.84 1.73 1.27
N ALA A 31 -16.79 2.97 1.77
CA ALA A 31 -15.81 3.97 1.36
C ALA A 31 -14.37 3.54 1.70
N ALA A 32 -14.15 2.98 2.89
CA ALA A 32 -12.86 2.44 3.29
C ALA A 32 -12.43 1.24 2.43
N LEU A 33 -13.36 0.32 2.14
CA LEU A 33 -13.11 -0.81 1.23
C LEU A 33 -12.78 -0.32 -0.18
N ALA A 34 -13.53 0.65 -0.72
CA ALA A 34 -13.25 1.25 -2.01
C ALA A 34 -11.90 1.98 -2.03
N ALA A 35 -11.48 2.60 -0.93
CA ALA A 35 -10.16 3.22 -0.82
C ALA A 35 -9.04 2.17 -0.89
N ILE A 36 -9.21 1.03 -0.22
CA ILE A 36 -8.29 -0.12 -0.28
C ILE A 36 -8.25 -0.70 -1.71
N GLU A 37 -9.39 -0.90 -2.35
CA GLU A 37 -9.50 -1.38 -3.73
C GLU A 37 -8.91 -0.40 -4.75
N SER A 38 -9.06 0.91 -4.52
CA SER A 38 -8.46 1.95 -5.36
C SER A 38 -6.95 2.11 -5.19
N GLY A 39 -6.33 1.36 -4.28
CA GLY A 39 -4.90 1.43 -4.03
C GLY A 39 -4.44 2.73 -3.36
N LYS A 40 -5.36 3.55 -2.81
CA LYS A 40 -5.02 4.72 -1.98
C LYS A 40 -4.64 4.32 -0.56
N SER A 41 -3.80 3.29 -0.42
CA SER A 41 -3.17 2.99 0.86
C SER A 41 -1.88 3.80 0.97
N GLU A 42 -1.52 4.19 2.19
CA GLU A 42 -0.22 4.79 2.53
C GLU A 42 0.97 3.87 2.20
N ASN A 43 0.71 2.65 1.69
CA ASN A 43 1.70 1.69 1.20
C ASN A 43 1.65 1.51 -0.33
N SER A 44 0.96 2.38 -1.06
CA SER A 44 0.98 2.31 -2.53
C SER A 44 2.35 2.68 -3.09
N LEU A 45 2.75 2.05 -4.21
CA LEU A 45 4.03 2.33 -4.87
C LEU A 45 4.20 3.83 -5.15
N LYS A 46 3.14 4.48 -5.62
CA LYS A 46 3.14 5.90 -5.93
C LYS A 46 3.38 6.75 -4.67
N PHE A 47 2.70 6.46 -3.57
CA PHE A 47 2.90 7.19 -2.31
C PHE A 47 4.32 7.02 -1.76
N LEU A 48 4.87 5.81 -1.82
CA LEU A 48 6.25 5.53 -1.40
C LEU A 48 7.26 6.30 -2.27
N CYS A 49 7.00 6.40 -3.58
CA CYS A 49 7.84 7.17 -4.51
C CYS A 49 7.74 8.69 -4.26
N GLU A 50 6.54 9.23 -4.10
CA GLU A 50 6.31 10.65 -3.77
C GLU A 50 6.96 11.06 -2.45
N LYS A 51 6.91 10.18 -1.43
CA LYS A 51 7.54 10.39 -0.12
C LYS A 51 9.06 10.17 -0.12
N MET A 52 9.64 9.69 -1.22
CA MET A 52 11.03 9.25 -1.30
C MET A 52 11.38 8.21 -0.21
N ASP A 53 10.44 7.31 0.12
CA ASP A 53 10.65 6.26 1.12
C ASP A 53 11.29 5.01 0.48
N ALA A 54 12.63 5.03 0.42
CA ALA A 54 13.43 3.94 -0.13
C ALA A 54 13.25 2.61 0.62
N GLU A 55 13.14 2.63 1.94
CA GLU A 55 13.04 1.42 2.76
C GLU A 55 11.65 0.79 2.65
N GLY A 56 10.61 1.63 2.66
CA GLY A 56 9.23 1.22 2.40
C GLY A 56 9.06 0.65 1.00
N LEU A 57 9.63 1.30 -0.02
CA LEU A 57 9.64 0.81 -1.40
C LEU A 57 10.30 -0.56 -1.52
N TRP A 58 11.48 -0.72 -0.92
CA TRP A 58 12.19 -2.00 -0.92
C TRP A 58 11.39 -3.11 -0.24
N ARG A 59 10.84 -2.84 0.96
CA ARG A 59 9.99 -3.80 1.69
C ARG A 59 8.77 -4.20 0.87
N PHE A 60 8.09 -3.23 0.26
CA PHE A 60 6.89 -3.47 -0.56
C PHE A 60 7.18 -4.40 -1.75
N ILE A 61 8.28 -4.19 -2.46
CA ILE A 61 8.68 -5.00 -3.61
C ILE A 61 9.04 -6.43 -3.20
N VAL A 62 9.78 -6.59 -2.08
CA VAL A 62 10.17 -7.92 -1.56
C VAL A 62 8.95 -8.69 -1.04
N GLU A 63 8.01 -8.01 -0.38
CA GLU A 63 6.78 -8.63 0.14
C GLU A 63 5.84 -9.07 -0.99
N ARG A 64 5.69 -8.25 -2.04
CA ARG A 64 4.92 -8.57 -3.25
C ARG A 64 5.69 -9.43 -4.26
N ARG A 65 6.52 -10.36 -3.78
CA ARG A 65 7.32 -11.23 -4.68
C ARG A 65 6.48 -12.08 -5.63
N LYS A 66 5.23 -12.39 -5.35
CA LYS A 66 4.40 -13.20 -6.26
C LYS A 66 3.83 -12.40 -7.43
N ASP A 67 3.74 -11.07 -7.29
CA ASP A 67 3.03 -10.19 -8.21
C ASP A 67 3.99 -9.39 -9.11
N VAL A 68 5.03 -10.05 -9.63
CA VAL A 68 6.10 -9.41 -10.41
C VAL A 68 5.54 -8.61 -11.59
N THR A 69 4.54 -9.17 -12.27
CA THR A 69 3.93 -8.57 -13.46
C THR A 69 3.20 -7.27 -13.13
N ALA A 70 2.48 -7.23 -12.00
CA ALA A 70 1.81 -6.01 -11.55
C ALA A 70 2.85 -4.94 -11.16
N LEU A 71 3.88 -5.32 -10.40
CA LEU A 71 4.96 -4.41 -10.05
C LEU A 71 5.66 -3.85 -11.30
N ARG A 72 5.94 -4.66 -12.32
CA ARG A 72 6.54 -4.18 -13.58
C ARG A 72 5.68 -3.15 -14.32
N ALA A 73 4.36 -3.27 -14.25
CA ALA A 73 3.44 -2.34 -14.89
C ALA A 73 3.27 -1.02 -14.10
N GLU A 74 3.27 -1.10 -12.76
CA GLU A 74 2.99 0.04 -11.88
C GLU A 74 4.24 0.82 -11.47
N LEU A 75 5.39 0.16 -11.36
CA LEU A 75 6.60 0.76 -10.79
C LEU A 75 7.17 1.91 -11.64
N PRO A 76 7.23 1.85 -12.98
CA PRO A 76 7.72 2.98 -13.79
C PRO A 76 6.86 4.24 -13.60
N SER A 77 5.53 4.12 -13.66
CA SER A 77 4.62 5.25 -13.51
C SER A 77 4.57 5.79 -12.07
N ALA A 78 4.82 4.94 -11.07
CA ALA A 78 5.02 5.37 -9.69
C ALA A 78 6.33 6.15 -9.51
N LEU A 79 7.43 5.67 -10.11
CA LEU A 79 8.74 6.32 -10.05
C LEU A 79 8.75 7.70 -10.71
N GLU A 80 7.94 7.94 -11.75
CA GLU A 80 7.75 9.29 -12.33
C GLU A 80 7.24 10.32 -11.32
N SER A 81 6.57 9.87 -10.25
CA SER A 81 6.07 10.74 -9.18
C SER A 81 7.14 11.06 -8.11
N ALA A 82 8.31 10.43 -8.17
CA ALA A 82 9.41 10.70 -7.26
C ALA A 82 10.15 11.99 -7.64
N ILE A 83 10.70 12.68 -6.63
CA ILE A 83 11.49 13.91 -6.83
C ILE A 83 12.80 13.60 -7.55
N ASP A 84 13.44 12.48 -7.19
CA ASP A 84 14.66 11.98 -7.81
C ASP A 84 14.58 10.45 -7.88
N PRO A 85 14.05 9.90 -8.99
CA PRO A 85 13.85 8.46 -9.14
C PRO A 85 15.16 7.67 -9.05
N ALA A 86 16.26 8.21 -9.60
CA ALA A 86 17.55 7.56 -9.60
C ALA A 86 18.12 7.45 -8.18
N ARG A 87 18.07 8.54 -7.41
CA ARG A 87 18.49 8.54 -6.00
C ARG A 87 17.64 7.63 -5.14
N LEU A 88 16.32 7.62 -5.35
CA LEU A 88 15.40 6.75 -4.63
C LEU A 88 15.73 5.26 -4.86
N VAL A 89 15.93 4.87 -6.12
CA VAL A 89 16.30 3.50 -6.47
C VAL A 89 17.65 3.13 -5.85
N LEU A 90 18.65 4.00 -5.94
CA LEU A 90 19.96 3.75 -5.35
C LEU A 90 19.87 3.55 -3.83
N GLN A 91 19.12 4.41 -3.13
CA GLN A 91 18.89 4.28 -1.68
C GLN A 91 18.14 2.99 -1.32
N ALA A 92 17.17 2.56 -2.14
CA ALA A 92 16.46 1.30 -1.92
C ALA A 92 17.40 0.09 -2.06
N LEU A 93 18.43 0.21 -2.91
CA LEU A 93 19.44 -0.83 -3.13
C LEU A 93 20.54 -0.85 -2.06
N GLU A 94 20.76 0.22 -1.29
CA GLU A 94 21.77 0.22 -0.20
C GLU A 94 21.52 -0.90 0.81
N GLY A 95 20.25 -1.14 1.18
CA GLY A 95 19.84 -2.22 2.08
C GLY A 95 20.06 -3.65 1.53
N PHE A 96 20.32 -3.80 0.23
CA PHE A 96 20.73 -5.06 -0.40
C PHE A 96 22.24 -5.31 -0.24
N TYR A 97 23.06 -4.28 -0.45
CA TYR A 97 24.52 -4.42 -0.45
C TYR A 97 25.10 -4.59 0.96
N ASP A 98 24.50 -3.99 1.99
CA ASP A 98 24.95 -4.15 3.38
C ASP A 98 24.85 -5.59 3.90
N LYS A 99 23.97 -6.41 3.31
CA LYS A 99 23.80 -7.83 3.67
C LYS A 99 24.76 -8.76 2.91
N GLY A 100 25.51 -8.23 1.94
CA GLY A 100 26.43 -8.98 1.10
C GLY A 100 27.86 -9.10 1.64
N THR A 101 28.24 -8.29 2.64
CA THR A 101 29.65 -8.17 3.10
C THR A 101 29.98 -8.94 4.37
N GLY A 102 29.02 -9.67 4.97
CA GLY A 102 29.25 -10.35 6.24
C GLY A 102 28.53 -11.69 6.35
N LYS A 103 29.31 -12.78 6.21
CA LYS A 103 29.01 -14.16 6.62
C LYS A 103 28.06 -14.93 5.71
N THR A 104 28.67 -15.60 4.74
CA THR A 104 28.27 -16.95 4.31
C THR A 104 28.01 -17.82 5.54
N GLU A 105 26.76 -18.18 5.80
CA GLU A 105 26.35 -19.52 6.22
C GLU A 105 24.81 -19.62 6.26
N LYS A 106 24.26 -20.33 5.26
CA LYS A 106 22.90 -20.91 5.24
C LYS A 106 21.70 -19.95 5.14
N LYS A 107 21.45 -19.38 3.95
CA LYS A 107 20.08 -19.20 3.39
C LYS A 107 20.12 -18.67 1.95
N ASP A 108 20.38 -19.55 0.99
CA ASP A 108 20.30 -19.19 -0.44
C ASP A 108 18.89 -18.78 -0.89
N SER A 109 17.85 -19.10 -0.11
CA SER A 109 16.46 -18.82 -0.48
C SER A 109 16.05 -17.35 -0.45
N GLY A 110 16.80 -16.47 0.24
CA GLY A 110 16.49 -15.02 0.31
C GLY A 110 17.19 -14.18 -0.76
N LEU A 111 18.35 -14.64 -1.25
CA LEU A 111 19.15 -13.89 -2.22
C LEU A 111 18.50 -13.81 -3.60
N GLY A 112 17.74 -14.85 -3.99
CA GLY A 112 17.01 -14.88 -5.26
C GLY A 112 15.92 -13.80 -5.35
N ASP A 113 15.12 -13.67 -4.30
CA ASP A 113 14.06 -12.64 -4.23
C ASP A 113 14.65 -11.23 -4.23
N GLN A 114 15.76 -11.03 -3.53
CA GLN A 114 16.47 -9.75 -3.51
C GLN A 114 17.08 -9.39 -4.86
N ARG A 115 17.79 -10.32 -5.52
CA ARG A 115 18.33 -10.08 -6.87
C ARG A 115 17.21 -9.72 -7.85
N ARG A 116 16.07 -10.41 -7.76
CA ARG A 116 14.89 -10.09 -8.59
C ARG A 116 14.37 -8.69 -8.31
N ALA A 117 14.26 -8.28 -7.04
CA ALA A 117 13.85 -6.93 -6.66
C ALA A 117 14.81 -5.87 -7.21
N CYS A 118 16.13 -6.11 -7.11
CA CYS A 118 17.14 -5.23 -7.69
C CYS A 118 16.98 -5.10 -9.21
N SER A 119 16.85 -6.23 -9.92
CA SER A 119 16.64 -6.23 -11.37
C SER A 119 15.39 -5.45 -11.75
N LEU A 120 14.29 -5.63 -11.02
CA LEU A 120 13.03 -4.92 -11.25
C LEU A 120 13.15 -3.40 -11.05
N LEU A 121 13.81 -2.96 -9.99
CA LEU A 121 14.06 -1.54 -9.71
C LEU A 121 14.94 -0.88 -10.78
N LEU A 122 15.99 -1.57 -11.22
CA LEU A 122 16.86 -1.07 -12.29
C LEU A 122 16.15 -1.06 -13.65
N GLU A 123 15.41 -2.12 -13.99
CA GLU A 123 14.61 -2.22 -15.22
C GLU A 123 13.56 -1.09 -15.31
N SER A 124 12.93 -0.74 -14.20
CA SER A 124 11.91 0.32 -14.14
C SER A 124 12.48 1.74 -14.10
N LEU A 125 13.75 1.91 -13.69
CA LEU A 125 14.44 3.19 -13.76
C LEU A 125 14.92 3.52 -15.18
N LEU A 126 15.31 2.53 -15.97
CA LEU A 126 15.87 2.73 -17.32
C LEU A 126 15.03 3.63 -18.25
N PRO A 127 13.69 3.54 -18.29
CA PRO A 127 12.86 4.42 -19.12
C PRO A 127 12.82 5.88 -18.66
N LEU A 128 13.28 6.18 -17.45
CA LEU A 128 13.21 7.50 -16.81
C LEU A 128 14.53 8.29 -16.86
N LEU A 129 15.61 7.66 -17.36
CA LEU A 129 16.93 8.26 -17.56
C LEU A 129 17.09 8.74 -19.01
#